data_AF-A0A9N9IQ68-F1
#
_entry.id   AF-A0A9N9IQ68-F1
#
_cell.length_a   1.000
_cell.length_b   1.000
_cell.length_c   1.000
_cell.angle_alpha   90.00
_cell.angle_beta   90.00
_cell.angle_gamma   90.00
#
_symmetry.space_group_name_H-M   'P 1'
#
loop_
_entity.id
_entity.type
_entity.pdbx_description
1 polymer ?
#
loop_
_entity_poly.entity_id
_entity_poly.type
_entity_poly.pdbx_seq_one_letter_code
_entity_poly.pdbx_strand_id
1 'polypeptide(L)'
;MDYNKLLENGNEYNVIVEVGKAPLQKSYKVHSVILCYRCPRLYEEQCKQESIIKTIKKPLITTDVFDVIIKFIYSGVITLENVDPP
;
A
#
# COMPACT_ATOMS: atom_id res chain seq x y z
N MET A 1 -10.83 -6.43 13.82
CA MET A 1 -10.91 -5.06 13.26
C MET A 1 -10.79 -5.19 11.76
N ASP A 2 -11.77 -4.70 11.01
CA ASP A 2 -11.76 -4.76 9.54
C ASP A 2 -11.08 -3.51 8.98
N TYR A 3 -9.76 -3.57 8.82
CA TYR A 3 -8.99 -2.44 8.30
C TYR A 3 -9.24 -2.20 6.81
N ASN A 4 -9.84 -3.14 6.08
CA ASN A 4 -10.11 -2.98 4.65
C ASN A 4 -10.95 -1.74 4.35
N LYS A 5 -11.92 -1.43 5.22
CA LYS A 5 -12.73 -0.21 5.12
C LYS A 5 -11.91 1.07 5.18
N LEU A 6 -10.77 1.07 5.88
CA LEU A 6 -9.85 2.21 5.90
C LEU A 6 -9.13 2.37 4.55
N LEU A 7 -8.76 1.26 3.90
CA LEU A 7 -8.17 1.27 2.57
C LEU A 7 -9.17 1.74 1.50
N GLU A 8 -10.40 1.24 1.57
CA GLU A 8 -11.47 1.59 0.63
C GLU A 8 -11.90 3.06 0.74
N ASN A 9 -12.11 3.53 1.97
CA ASN A 9 -12.62 4.89 2.19
C ASN A 9 -11.49 5.93 2.12
N GLY A 10 -10.26 5.55 2.49
CA GLY A 10 -9.10 6.43 2.45
C GLY A 10 -9.13 7.60 3.45
N ASN A 11 -10.01 7.56 4.45
CA ASN A 11 -10.10 8.57 5.52
C ASN A 11 -8.85 8.51 6.42
N GLU A 12 -8.47 9.63 7.05
CA GLU A 12 -7.33 9.69 8.00
C GLU A 12 -5.98 9.19 7.45
N TYR A 13 -5.84 9.12 6.11
CA TYR A 13 -4.58 8.75 5.49
C TYR A 13 -3.49 9.79 5.80
N ASN A 14 -2.27 9.32 5.98
CA ASN A 14 -1.10 10.17 6.21
C ASN A 14 0.09 9.77 5.34
N VAL A 15 -0.11 8.82 4.43
CA VAL A 15 0.86 8.38 3.44
C VAL A 15 0.15 8.20 2.09
N ILE A 16 0.80 8.66 1.03
CA ILE A 16 0.45 8.41 -0.37
C ILE A 16 1.53 7.51 -0.95
N VAL A 17 1.16 6.41 -1.61
CA VAL A 17 2.10 5.61 -2.40
C VAL A 17 1.78 5.80 -3.87
N GLU A 18 2.73 6.30 -4.65
CA GLU A 18 2.66 6.40 -6.09
C GLU A 18 3.35 5.19 -6.72
N VAL A 19 2.60 4.41 -7.49
CA VAL A 19 3.05 3.13 -8.06
C VAL A 19 2.99 3.19 -9.57
N GLY A 20 3.97 2.56 -10.22
CA GLY A 20 4.09 2.54 -11.67
C GLY A 20 4.69 3.82 -12.25
N LYS A 21 4.71 3.90 -13.58
CA LYS A 21 5.18 5.06 -14.35
C LYS A 21 4.05 5.56 -15.24
N ALA A 22 4.08 6.83 -15.61
CA ALA A 22 3.15 7.39 -16.58
C ALA A 22 3.16 6.56 -17.88
N PRO A 23 1.99 6.29 -18.49
CA PRO A 23 0.65 6.79 -18.13
C PRO A 23 -0.11 5.91 -17.11
N LEU A 24 0.46 4.79 -16.65
CA LEU A 24 -0.20 3.80 -15.79
C LEU A 24 0.06 4.03 -14.30
N GLN A 25 0.48 5.25 -13.91
CA GLN A 25 0.76 5.56 -12.52
C GLN A 25 -0.54 5.65 -11.70
N LYS A 26 -0.55 5.07 -10.50
CA LYS A 26 -1.68 5.14 -9.57
C LYS A 26 -1.22 5.56 -8.18
N SER A 27 -2.04 6.36 -7.50
CA SER A 27 -1.80 6.82 -6.13
C SER A 27 -2.69 6.09 -5.14
N TYR A 28 -2.11 5.67 -4.03
CA TYR A 28 -2.77 4.92 -2.96
C TYR A 28 -2.71 5.71 -1.67
N LYS A 29 -3.87 5.98 -1.06
CA LYS A 29 -3.97 6.58 0.28
C LYS A 29 -3.85 5.51 1.33
N VAL A 30 -2.82 5.56 2.17
CA VAL A 30 -2.49 4.51 3.14
C VAL A 30 -2.15 5.12 4.51
N HIS A 31 -2.11 4.25 5.51
CA HIS A 31 -1.99 4.63 6.91
C HIS A 31 -0.66 4.13 7.47
N SER A 32 0.20 5.05 7.92
CA SER A 32 1.53 4.72 8.43
C SER A 32 1.50 3.77 9.63
N VAL A 33 0.46 3.82 10.47
CA VAL A 33 0.30 2.91 11.62
C VAL A 33 0.08 1.46 11.17
N ILE A 34 -0.68 1.25 10.09
CA ILE A 34 -0.89 -0.08 9.52
C ILE A 34 0.41 -0.56 8.87
N LEU A 35 1.09 0.30 8.12
CA LEU A 35 2.39 -0.02 7.54
C LEU A 35 3.43 -0.37 8.63
N CYS A 36 3.47 0.36 9.73
CA CYS A 36 4.40 0.11 10.85
C CYS A 36 4.24 -1.32 11.39
N TYR A 37 2.99 -1.76 11.59
CA TYR A 37 2.70 -3.05 12.18
C TYR A 37 2.78 -4.21 11.18
N ARG A 38 2.39 -3.98 9.92
CA ARG A 38 2.22 -5.05 8.91
C ARG A 38 3.29 -5.07 7.83
N CYS A 39 4.01 -3.98 7.63
CA CYS A 39 5.11 -3.87 6.66
C CYS A 39 6.21 -2.93 7.18
N PRO A 40 6.95 -3.33 8.24
CA PRO A 40 7.94 -2.46 8.89
C PRO A 40 8.95 -1.88 7.91
N ARG A 41 9.38 -2.65 6.90
CA ARG A 41 10.33 -2.19 5.88
C ARG A 41 9.82 -0.98 5.08
N LEU A 42 8.54 -0.97 4.68
CA LEU A 42 7.94 0.17 3.97
C LEU A 42 7.75 1.37 4.90
N TYR A 43 7.49 1.12 6.19
CA TYR A 43 7.43 2.16 7.20
C TYR A 43 8.80 2.80 7.48
N GLU A 44 9.86 2.01 7.62
CA GLU A 44 11.18 2.52 7.97
C GLU A 44 11.83 3.34 6.86
N GLU A 45 11.66 2.92 5.59
CA GLU A 45 12.23 3.62 4.44
C GLU A 45 11.65 5.03 4.26
N GLN A 46 10.44 5.30 4.77
CA GLN A 46 9.63 6.42 4.26
C GLN A 46 8.78 7.14 5.32
N CYS A 47 8.55 6.55 6.50
CA CYS A 47 7.58 7.05 7.48
C CYS A 47 8.19 7.56 8.80
N LYS A 48 9.52 7.73 8.91
CA LYS A 48 10.16 8.27 10.12
C LYS A 48 10.26 9.82 10.19
N GLN A 49 10.10 10.56 9.08
CA GLN A 49 10.24 12.04 9.04
C GLN A 49 8.97 12.81 9.47
N GLU A 50 9.09 14.01 10.05
CA GLU A 50 7.93 14.80 10.51
C GLU A 50 7.25 15.61 9.39
N SER A 51 6.53 14.94 8.48
CA SER A 51 5.63 15.63 7.54
C SER A 51 4.17 15.25 7.78
N ILE A 52 3.25 16.19 7.52
CA ILE A 52 1.80 16.03 7.71
C ILE A 52 1.25 14.90 6.83
N ILE A 53 1.69 14.84 5.57
CA ILE A 53 1.42 13.73 4.62
C ILE A 53 2.74 13.36 3.94
N LYS A 54 2.98 12.07 3.73
CA LYS A 54 4.20 11.54 3.09
C LYS A 54 3.90 10.94 1.75
N THR A 55 4.78 11.11 0.76
CA THR A 55 4.63 10.49 -0.56
C THR A 55 5.78 9.52 -0.83
N ILE A 56 5.45 8.28 -1.15
CA ILE A 56 6.38 7.18 -1.45
C ILE A 56 6.27 6.84 -2.92
N LYS A 57 7.37 6.77 -3.65
CA LYS A 57 7.36 6.38 -5.08
C LYS A 57 7.89 4.96 -5.26
N LYS A 58 7.13 4.11 -5.96
CA LYS A 58 7.51 2.74 -6.35
C LYS A 58 7.30 2.55 -7.86
N PRO A 59 8.12 3.20 -8.71
CA PRO A 59 7.93 3.21 -10.17
C PRO A 59 8.27 1.88 -10.86
N LEU A 60 8.91 0.95 -10.14
CA LEU A 60 9.27 -0.38 -10.65
C LEU A 60 8.21 -1.44 -10.35
N ILE A 61 7.23 -1.14 -9.50
CA ILE A 61 6.13 -2.04 -9.17
C ILE A 61 4.94 -1.66 -10.08
N THR A 62 4.28 -2.65 -10.67
CA THR A 62 3.05 -2.43 -11.44
C THR A 62 1.87 -2.17 -10.51
N THR A 63 0.83 -1.50 -11.01
CA THR A 63 -0.38 -1.22 -10.23
C THR A 63 -1.05 -2.49 -9.75
N ASP A 64 -1.13 -3.51 -10.60
CA ASP A 64 -1.83 -4.76 -10.31
C ASP A 64 -1.14 -5.56 -9.20
N VAL A 65 0.19 -5.65 -9.25
CA VAL A 65 0.97 -6.28 -8.19
C VAL A 65 0.80 -5.52 -6.87
N PHE A 66 0.79 -4.19 -6.93
CA PHE A 66 0.63 -3.40 -5.72
C PHE A 66 -0.79 -3.46 -5.15
N ASP A 67 -1.82 -3.58 -5.98
CA ASP A 67 -3.20 -3.79 -5.55
C ASP A 67 -3.32 -5.07 -4.70
N VAL A 68 -2.63 -6.14 -5.07
CA VAL A 68 -2.56 -7.38 -4.26
C VAL A 68 -1.80 -7.15 -2.95
N ILE A 69 -0.62 -6.51 -3.02
CA ILE A 69 0.21 -6.22 -1.84
C ILE A 69 -0.54 -5.38 -0.81
N ILE A 70 -1.18 -4.29 -1.25
CA ILE A 70 -1.83 -3.37 -0.33
C ILE A 70 -3.08 -3.98 0.29
N LYS A 71 -3.86 -4.77 -0.48
CA LYS A 71 -4.97 -5.55 0.08
C LYS A 71 -4.47 -6.53 1.14
N PHE A 72 -3.40 -7.27 0.87
CA PHE A 72 -2.80 -8.19 1.84
C PHE A 72 -2.34 -7.48 3.13
N ILE A 73 -1.71 -6.30 3.01
CA ILE A 73 -1.29 -5.51 4.17
C ILE A 73 -2.49 -5.15 5.07
N TYR A 74 -3.65 -4.87 4.49
CA TYR A 74 -4.85 -4.43 5.22
C TYR A 74 -5.73 -5.58 5.71
N SER A 75 -5.90 -6.64 4.90
CA SER A 75 -6.76 -7.78 5.22
C SER A 75 -6.03 -8.88 5.98
N GLY A 76 -4.71 -8.99 5.83
CA GLY A 76 -3.91 -10.13 6.28
C GLY A 76 -4.13 -11.41 5.47
N VAL A 77 -4.92 -11.35 4.39
CA VAL A 77 -5.29 -12.50 3.55
C VAL A 77 -4.94 -12.18 2.11
N ILE A 78 -4.31 -13.14 1.43
CA ILE A 78 -4.03 -13.08 0.01
C ILE A 78 -4.87 -14.13 -0.71
N THR A 79 -5.56 -13.72 -1.76
CA THR A 79 -6.22 -14.64 -2.69
C THR A 79 -5.39 -14.67 -3.96
N LEU A 80 -4.90 -15.85 -4.31
CA LEU A 80 -4.15 -16.08 -5.55
C LEU A 80 -5.09 -16.80 -6.53
N GLU A 81 -5.86 -16.02 -7.28
CA GLU A 81 -6.71 -16.55 -8.34
C GLU A 81 -5.84 -16.77 -9.60
N ASN A 82 -5.93 -17.94 -10.23
CA ASN A 82 -5.19 -18.32 -11.45
C ASN A 82 -3.67 -18.50 -11.31
N VAL A 83 -3.21 -19.08 -10.21
CA VAL A 83 -1.90 -19.73 -10.20
C VAL A 83 -2.10 -21.13 -10.74
N ASP A 84 -1.71 -21.37 -11.99
CA ASP A 84 -1.66 -22.73 -12.51
C ASP A 84 -0.77 -23.57 -11.57
N PRO A 85 -1.24 -24.74 -11.12
CA PRO A 85 -0.38 -25.66 -10.38
C PRO A 85 0.83 -26.04 -11.25
N PRO A 86 2.00 -26.29 -10.64
CA PRO A 86 3.22 -26.65 -11.38
C PRO A 86 3.08 -27.90 -12.23
#